data_AF-A0A5S4U1Y2-F1
#
_entry.id   AF-A0A5S4U1Y2-F1
#
_cell.length_a   1.000
_cell.length_b   1.000
_cell.length_c   1.000
_cell.angle_alpha   90.00
_cell.angle_beta   90.00
_cell.angle_gamma   90.00
#
_symmetry.space_group_name_H-M   'P 1'
#
loop_
_entity.id
_entity.type
_entity.pdbx_description
1 polymer ?
#
loop_
_entity_poly.entity_id
_entity_poly.type
_entity_poly.pdbx_seq_one_letter_code
_entity_poly.pdbx_strand_id
1 'polypeptide(L)'
;TTSQWQTAARDGRGSGSLTRTDIGQTGLITARGGLTLQAGHDIVLNGAQLSAGGPLALAAGNDIQLNALTTMTDTVRQDGGATTERRRQGLVQSTVAGGGDLSLSAG
;
A
#
# COMPACT_ATOMS: atom_id res chain seq x y z
N THR A 1 1.92 -9.53 1.84
CA THR A 1 3.37 -9.72 2.05
C THR A 1 4.00 -10.12 0.73
N THR A 2 5.19 -9.60 0.42
CA THR A 2 6.01 -10.05 -0.71
C THR A 2 7.38 -10.47 -0.20
N SER A 3 7.93 -11.56 -0.74
CA SER A 3 9.23 -12.12 -0.35
C SER A 3 10.03 -12.43 -1.60
N GLN A 4 11.25 -11.91 -1.68
CA GLN A 4 12.17 -12.12 -2.79
C GLN A 4 13.49 -12.69 -2.27
N TRP A 5 13.89 -13.83 -2.82
CA TRP A 5 15.18 -14.45 -2.59
C TRP A 5 16.11 -14.20 -3.79
N GLN A 6 17.35 -13.82 -3.53
CA GLN A 6 18.40 -13.70 -4.54
C GLN A 6 19.66 -14.41 -4.04
N THR A 7 20.28 -15.23 -4.88
CA THR A 7 21.53 -15.93 -4.56
C THR A 7 22.53 -15.77 -5.69
N ALA A 8 23.76 -15.39 -5.37
CA ALA A 8 24.88 -15.43 -6.30
C ALA A 8 25.89 -16.44 -5.77
N ALA A 9 25.89 -17.64 -6.34
CA ALA A 9 26.86 -18.69 -6.00
C ALA A 9 27.82 -18.88 -7.16
N ARG A 10 29.08 -18.51 -6.94
CA ARG A 10 30.23 -19.00 -7.70
C ARG A 10 31.19 -19.56 -6.65
N ASP A 11 31.52 -20.84 -6.76
CA ASP A 11 32.68 -21.45 -6.08
C ASP A 11 32.55 -21.78 -4.57
N GLY A 12 31.35 -22.10 -4.07
CA GLY A 12 31.16 -22.71 -2.74
C GLY A 12 31.18 -21.75 -1.54
N ARG A 13 31.42 -20.46 -1.75
CA ARG A 13 31.15 -19.37 -0.81
C ARG A 13 29.99 -18.54 -1.34
N GLY A 14 28.76 -19.01 -1.14
CA GLY A 14 27.56 -18.34 -1.66
C GLY A 14 27.22 -17.08 -0.85
N SER A 15 26.89 -16.00 -1.56
CA SER A 15 26.21 -14.82 -1.03
C SER A 15 24.71 -14.93 -1.32
N GLY A 16 23.87 -14.78 -0.31
CA GLY A 16 22.41 -14.84 -0.42
C GLY A 16 21.75 -13.63 0.23
N SER A 17 20.68 -13.12 -0.38
CA SER A 17 19.85 -12.05 0.19
C SER A 17 18.39 -12.45 0.15
N LEU A 18 17.73 -12.39 1.31
CA LEU A 18 16.28 -12.44 1.44
C LEU A 18 15.76 -11.04 1.72
N THR A 19 14.85 -10.55 0.89
CA THR A 19 14.08 -9.34 1.16
C THR A 19 12.63 -9.72 1.39
N ARG A 20 12.07 -9.37 2.54
CA ARG A 20 10.66 -9.50 2.87
C ARG A 20 10.05 -8.12 3.05
N THR A 21 8.94 -7.86 2.38
CA THR A 21 8.14 -6.65 2.59
C THR A 21 6.73 -7.01 3.04
N ASP A 22 6.36 -6.55 4.22
CA ASP A 22 5.01 -6.67 4.75
C ASP A 22 4.25 -5.38 4.44
N ILE A 23 3.18 -5.52 3.66
CA ILE A 23 2.22 -4.48 3.29
C ILE A 23 0.87 -4.94 3.85
N GLY A 24 0.16 -4.03 4.52
CA GLY A 24 -1.21 -4.28 4.99
C GLY A 24 -2.21 -4.45 3.84
N GLN A 25 -3.49 -4.57 4.16
CA GLN A 25 -4.54 -4.71 3.14
C GLN A 25 -4.77 -3.37 2.43
N THR A 26 -4.35 -3.29 1.17
CA THR A 26 -4.60 -2.13 0.28
C THR A 26 -5.74 -2.46 -0.69
N GLY A 27 -6.63 -1.50 -0.94
CA GLY A 27 -7.69 -1.62 -1.95
C GLY A 27 -7.41 -0.78 -3.19
N LEU A 28 -7.86 -1.23 -4.37
CA LEU A 28 -7.92 -0.42 -5.59
C LEU A 28 -9.35 -0.42 -6.12
N ILE A 29 -9.91 0.76 -6.35
CA ILE A 29 -11.20 0.95 -7.03
C ILE A 29 -10.98 1.92 -8.18
N THR A 30 -11.31 1.48 -9.39
CA THR A 30 -11.21 2.31 -10.59
C THR A 30 -12.54 2.30 -11.35
N ALA A 31 -13.07 3.48 -11.61
CA ALA A 31 -14.23 3.70 -12.46
C ALA A 31 -13.84 4.49 -13.72
N ARG A 32 -14.34 4.10 -14.89
CA ARG A 32 -14.10 4.83 -16.15
C ARG A 32 -14.92 6.11 -16.27
N GLY A 33 -16.08 6.15 -15.62
CA GLY A 33 -16.94 7.34 -15.48
C GLY A 33 -16.85 7.90 -14.07
N GLY A 34 -17.98 8.32 -13.51
CA GLY A 34 -18.05 8.75 -12.11
C GLY A 34 -17.97 7.58 -11.11
N LEU A 35 -17.59 7.90 -9.87
CA LEU A 35 -17.56 6.99 -8.73
C LEU A 35 -18.30 7.63 -7.56
N THR A 36 -19.24 6.91 -6.95
CA THR A 36 -19.91 7.35 -5.71
C THR A 36 -19.78 6.27 -4.65
N LEU A 37 -19.26 6.64 -3.48
CA LEU A 37 -19.19 5.80 -2.30
C LEU A 37 -20.01 6.47 -1.20
N GLN A 38 -20.97 5.73 -0.64
CA GLN A 38 -21.79 6.21 0.47
C GLN A 38 -21.80 5.20 1.60
N ALA A 39 -21.56 5.66 2.83
CA ALA A 39 -21.68 4.87 4.04
C ALA A 39 -22.64 5.55 5.02
N GLY A 40 -23.42 4.75 5.75
CA GLY A 40 -24.34 5.26 6.78
C GLY A 40 -23.64 5.80 8.02
N HIS A 41 -22.40 5.37 8.29
CA HIS A 41 -21.57 5.83 9.38
C HIS A 41 -20.25 6.37 8.83
N ASP A 42 -19.22 5.53 8.69
CA ASP A 42 -17.88 5.98 8.34
C ASP A 42 -17.39 5.39 7.01
N ILE A 43 -16.58 6.16 6.28
CA ILE A 43 -15.76 5.66 5.17
C ILE A 43 -14.30 5.67 5.64
N VAL A 44 -13.66 4.50 5.71
CA VAL A 44 -12.25 4.39 6.08
C VAL A 44 -11.44 3.77 4.95
N LEU A 45 -10.47 4.52 4.41
CA LEU A 45 -9.56 4.09 3.36
C LEU A 45 -8.16 3.89 3.96
N ASN A 46 -7.68 2.64 4.04
CA ASN A 46 -6.35 2.31 4.56
C ASN A 46 -5.42 1.93 3.40
N GLY A 47 -4.48 2.81 3.04
CA GLY A 47 -3.62 2.67 1.86
C GLY A 47 -4.38 2.28 0.59
N ALA A 48 -5.61 2.81 0.42
CA ALA A 48 -6.49 2.49 -0.69
C ALA A 48 -6.39 3.55 -1.79
N GLN A 49 -6.47 3.11 -3.04
CA GLN A 49 -6.40 3.97 -4.21
C GLN A 49 -7.77 3.99 -4.89
N LEU A 50 -8.40 5.16 -4.97
CA LEU A 50 -9.65 5.38 -5.67
C LEU A 50 -9.39 6.25 -6.89
N SER A 51 -9.85 5.80 -8.05
CA SER A 51 -9.78 6.56 -9.30
C SER A 51 -11.12 6.54 -10.02
N ALA A 52 -11.60 7.71 -10.44
CA ALA A 52 -12.74 7.88 -11.32
C ALA A 52 -12.32 8.66 -12.57
N GLY A 53 -12.80 8.26 -13.75
CA GLY A 53 -12.60 9.01 -14.99
C GLY A 53 -13.52 10.23 -15.13
N GLY A 54 -14.56 10.32 -14.28
CA GLY A 54 -15.45 11.47 -14.15
C GLY A 54 -15.52 11.95 -12.68
N PRO A 55 -16.66 12.46 -12.22
CA PRO A 55 -16.83 12.94 -10.84
C PRO A 55 -16.62 11.83 -9.80
N LEU A 56 -15.99 12.15 -8.69
CA LEU A 56 -15.81 11.25 -7.55
C LEU A 56 -16.52 11.84 -6.33
N ALA A 57 -17.46 11.11 -5.74
CA ALA A 57 -18.20 11.51 -4.55
C ALA A 57 -18.04 10.50 -3.42
N LEU A 58 -17.68 10.96 -2.23
CA LEU A 58 -17.56 10.18 -1.00
C LEU A 58 -18.47 10.81 0.04
N ALA A 59 -19.43 10.05 0.57
CA ALA A 59 -20.39 10.53 1.55
C ALA A 59 -20.47 9.57 2.74
N ALA A 60 -20.07 10.04 3.92
CA ALA A 60 -20.21 9.32 5.18
C ALA A 60 -21.23 10.04 6.06
N GLY A 61 -22.00 9.27 6.85
CA GLY A 61 -22.91 9.84 7.83
C GLY A 61 -22.20 10.46 9.04
N ASN A 62 -20.97 10.05 9.29
CA ASN A 62 -20.08 10.52 10.35
C ASN A 62 -18.75 10.94 9.69
N ASP A 63 -17.73 10.07 9.64
CA ASP A 63 -16.38 10.45 9.21
C ASP A 63 -15.93 9.84 7.87
N ILE A 64 -15.09 10.58 7.14
CA ILE A 64 -14.28 10.05 6.04
C ILE A 64 -12.80 10.09 6.46
N GLN A 65 -12.18 8.92 6.58
CA GLN A 65 -10.80 8.76 7.02
C GLN A 65 -9.90 8.20 5.91
N LEU A 66 -8.78 8.88 5.64
CA LEU A 66 -7.78 8.49 4.66
C LEU A 66 -6.46 8.17 5.38
N ASN A 67 -6.27 6.90 5.71
CA ASN A 67 -5.12 6.44 6.49
C ASN A 67 -4.00 5.91 5.60
N ALA A 68 -2.75 6.17 5.99
CA ALA A 68 -1.60 5.50 5.40
C ALA A 68 -1.32 4.17 6.10
N LEU A 69 -0.98 3.16 5.32
CA LEU A 69 -0.45 1.89 5.81
C LEU A 69 1.07 1.98 5.96
N THR A 70 1.57 1.53 7.08
CA THR A 70 3.00 1.36 7.28
C THR A 70 3.45 0.07 6.60
N THR A 71 4.55 0.12 5.83
CA THR A 71 5.20 -1.05 5.26
C THR A 71 6.53 -1.30 5.92
N MET A 72 6.87 -2.56 6.13
CA MET A 72 8.14 -2.96 6.73
C MET A 72 8.89 -3.83 5.74
N THR A 73 10.10 -3.41 5.38
CA THR A 73 10.99 -4.19 4.53
C THR A 73 12.20 -4.64 5.35
N ASP A 74 12.32 -5.95 5.55
CA ASP A 74 13.47 -6.57 6.18
C ASP A 74 14.32 -7.23 5.09
N THR A 75 15.62 -6.90 5.06
CA THR A 75 16.60 -7.54 4.18
C THR A 75 17.63 -8.28 5.03
N VAL A 76 17.67 -9.59 4.88
CA VAL A 76 18.69 -10.47 5.48
C VAL A 76 19.70 -10.81 4.38
N ARG A 77 20.98 -10.49 4.60
CA ARG A 77 22.09 -10.94 3.74
C ARG A 77 22.95 -11.93 4.48
N GLN A 78 23.33 -13.00 3.80
CA GLN A 78 24.25 -14.01 4.28
C GLN A 78 25.44 -14.08 3.33
N ASP A 79 26.62 -13.70 3.83
CA ASP A 79 27.87 -13.70 3.06
C ASP A 79 28.90 -14.57 3.76
N GLY A 80 29.12 -15.79 3.26
CA GLY A 80 30.22 -16.66 3.68
C GLY A 80 30.33 -16.96 5.19
N GLY A 81 29.22 -16.83 5.95
CA GLY A 81 29.15 -17.03 7.40
C GLY A 81 28.67 -15.82 8.20
N ALA A 82 28.69 -14.61 7.63
CA ALA A 82 28.17 -13.40 8.28
C ALA A 82 26.71 -13.14 7.88
N THR A 83 25.84 -12.87 8.85
CA THR A 83 24.44 -12.47 8.64
C THR A 83 24.26 -10.98 8.95
N THR A 84 23.76 -10.21 7.98
CA THR A 84 23.41 -8.79 8.17
C THR A 84 21.92 -8.59 7.96
N GLU A 85 21.24 -8.05 8.96
CA GLU A 85 19.83 -7.67 8.88
C GLU A 85 19.70 -6.16 8.71
N ARG A 86 18.82 -5.72 7.81
CA ARG A 86 18.48 -4.31 7.62
C ARG A 86 16.96 -4.16 7.59
N ARG A 87 16.42 -3.37 8.52
CA ARG A 87 15.01 -3.00 8.56
C ARG A 87 14.79 -1.61 7.96
N ARG A 88 13.79 -1.47 7.09
CA ARG A 88 13.36 -0.21 6.50
C ARG A 88 11.84 -0.06 6.66
N GLN A 89 11.41 1.12 7.11
CA GLN A 89 10.01 1.46 7.21
C GLN A 89 9.61 2.33 6.01
N GLY A 90 8.50 1.99 5.38
CA GLY A 90 7.86 2.74 4.30
C GLY A 90 6.41 3.07 4.64
N LEU A 91 5.76 3.81 3.73
CA LEU A 91 4.38 4.23 3.86
C LEU A 91 3.66 4.00 2.52
N VAL A 92 2.42 3.52 2.60
CA VAL A 92 1.47 3.43 1.49
C VAL A 92 0.28 4.30 1.84
N GLN A 93 0.17 5.45 1.19
CA GLN A 93 -0.90 6.40 1.46
C GLN A 93 -2.18 6.03 0.72
N SER A 94 -3.32 6.42 1.28
CA SER A 94 -4.58 6.41 0.53
C SER A 94 -4.59 7.56 -0.49
N THR A 95 -5.05 7.28 -1.71
CA THR A 95 -5.16 8.27 -2.78
C THR A 95 -6.58 8.27 -3.36
N VAL A 96 -7.04 9.45 -3.76
CA VAL A 96 -8.37 9.69 -4.35
C VAL A 96 -8.19 10.63 -5.52
N ALA A 97 -8.61 10.19 -6.71
CA ALA A 97 -8.50 10.95 -7.94
C ALA A 97 -9.80 10.87 -8.75
N GLY A 98 -10.36 12.03 -9.11
CA GLY A 98 -11.47 12.14 -10.06
C GLY A 98 -11.01 12.83 -11.34
N GLY A 99 -11.56 12.40 -12.49
CA GLY A 99 -11.38 13.08 -13.78
C GLY A 99 -12.29 14.30 -13.95
N GLY A 100 -13.22 14.50 -13.02
CA GLY A 100 -14.04 15.71 -12.86
C GLY A 100 -14.04 16.18 -11.41
N ASP A 101 -15.20 16.61 -10.92
CA ASP A 101 -15.33 17.13 -9.55
C ASP A 101 -15.08 16.06 -8.48
N LEU A 102 -14.36 16.44 -7.43
CA LEU A 102 -14.17 15.62 -6.22
C LEU A 102 -15.02 16.20 -5.09
N SER A 103 -15.99 15.41 -4.60
CA SER A 103 -16.87 15.77 -3.47
C SER A 103 -16.63 14.81 -2.31
N LEU A 104 -16.41 15.37 -1.11
CA LEU A 104 -16.24 14.66 0.14
C LEU A 104 -17.20 15.28 1.16
N SER A 105 -18.13 14.48 1.68
CA SER A 105 -19.12 14.90 2.67
C SER A 105 -19.08 13.96 3.87
N ALA A 106 -18.87 14.53 5.04
CA ALA A 106 -18.89 13.87 6.34
C ALA A 106 -19.91 14.63 7.21
N GLY A 107 -20.61 13.91 8.08
CA GLY A 107 -21.71 14.44 8.90
C GLY A 107 -21.25 15.13 10.18
#